data_AF-A0A1Y1X735-F1
#
_entry.id   AF-A0A1Y1X735-F1
#
_cell.length_a   1.000
_cell.length_b   1.000
_cell.length_c   1.000
_cell.angle_alpha   90.00
_cell.angle_beta   90.00
_cell.angle_gamma   90.00
#
_symmetry.space_group_name_H-M   'P 1'
#
loop_
_entity.id
_entity.type
_entity.pdbx_description
1 polymer ?
#
loop_
_entity_poly.entity_id
_entity_poly.type
_entity_poly.pdbx_seq_one_letter_code
_entity_poly.pdbx_strand_id
1 'polypeptide(L)'
;MAQACGLESYIITGYQKGPTDEYFGTAQTPLPNHWWNAVKVNGEFRFIDIGSASPLHLYNHLKQPDYFYFLAHPLHFIYTHYPNNPKFQFLSPPISPKIFWALPYIQPSFFYDEIKFIDYTDSIFQLEDEETGEFSIMLPSGLGCFAEVDIPNKNATYYNHLRTLVHISEQDGQNIARISIRLNKGKGSGFLKVFIGPKIQAPTNTNPYPLSFSFMLKHTGDKLPNDFVMTFFTEHDFTIKEPRDLILKCGRGYRFVVATPCATKPIKLSVRSPSQHNNIFSYFPDEHSYAAEVFLKEQGKWTLAYLTGKDKWVPFAQYECH
;
A
#
# COMPACT_ATOMS: atom_id res chain seq x y z
N MET A 1 -29.66 -20.40 13.95
CA MET A 1 -29.69 -19.61 15.20
C MET A 1 -30.53 -18.34 15.05
N ALA A 2 -30.19 -17.38 14.18
CA ALA A 2 -30.96 -16.14 14.01
C ALA A 2 -32.47 -16.35 13.78
N GLN A 3 -32.85 -17.26 12.88
CA GLN A 3 -34.25 -17.62 12.63
C GLN A 3 -34.96 -18.16 13.89
N ALA A 4 -34.26 -18.95 14.71
CA ALA A 4 -34.81 -19.50 15.96
C ALA A 4 -35.04 -18.39 17.02
N CYS A 5 -34.31 -17.28 16.92
CA CYS A 5 -34.52 -16.08 17.73
C CYS A 5 -35.59 -15.13 17.12
N GLY A 6 -36.30 -15.55 16.08
CA GLY A 6 -37.34 -14.74 15.42
C GLY A 6 -36.80 -13.67 14.47
N LEU A 7 -35.50 -13.69 14.13
CA LEU A 7 -34.90 -12.72 13.21
C LEU A 7 -35.00 -13.18 11.76
N GLU A 8 -35.45 -12.29 10.88
CA GLU A 8 -35.37 -12.46 9.43
C GLU A 8 -33.90 -12.61 9.03
N SER A 9 -33.55 -13.72 8.38
CA SER A 9 -32.16 -14.04 8.04
C SER A 9 -32.05 -15.01 6.89
N TYR A 10 -30.92 -14.93 6.18
CA TYR A 10 -30.61 -15.72 4.98
C TYR A 10 -29.21 -16.32 5.06
N ILE A 11 -29.05 -17.50 4.48
CA ILE A 11 -27.74 -18.03 4.08
C ILE A 11 -27.49 -17.55 2.65
N ILE A 12 -26.34 -16.94 2.41
CA ILE A 12 -25.97 -16.37 1.12
C ILE A 12 -24.76 -17.12 0.61
N THR A 13 -24.85 -17.59 -0.64
CA THR A 13 -23.71 -18.12 -1.39
C THR A 13 -23.23 -17.07 -2.37
N GLY A 14 -21.91 -17.00 -2.54
CA GLY A 14 -21.31 -15.99 -3.39
C GLY A 14 -19.80 -16.12 -3.48
N TYR A 15 -19.21 -15.04 -3.93
CA TYR A 15 -17.78 -14.91 -4.11
C TYR A 15 -17.16 -14.03 -3.05
N GLN A 16 -16.07 -14.50 -2.46
CA GLN A 16 -15.15 -13.71 -1.66
C GLN A 16 -13.88 -13.46 -2.48
N LYS A 17 -13.63 -12.18 -2.77
CA LYS A 17 -12.43 -11.69 -3.46
C LYS A 17 -11.21 -11.79 -2.55
N GLY A 18 -10.11 -12.30 -3.07
CA GLY A 18 -8.78 -12.25 -2.49
C GLY A 18 -7.97 -11.01 -2.91
N PRO A 19 -6.84 -10.74 -2.24
CA PRO A 19 -6.01 -9.55 -2.49
C PRO A 19 -5.30 -9.55 -3.85
N THR A 20 -5.26 -10.68 -4.55
CA THR A 20 -4.58 -10.87 -5.84
C THR A 20 -5.51 -11.54 -6.86
N ASP A 21 -6.82 -11.42 -6.67
CA ASP A 21 -7.78 -11.97 -7.63
C ASP A 21 -7.86 -11.07 -8.87
N GLU A 22 -7.70 -11.66 -10.04
CA GLU A 22 -7.69 -10.94 -11.32
C GLU A 22 -9.08 -10.85 -11.95
N TYR A 23 -9.39 -9.69 -12.53
CA TYR A 23 -10.54 -9.54 -13.41
C TYR A 23 -10.16 -9.88 -14.85
N PHE A 24 -10.60 -11.05 -15.33
CA PHE A 24 -10.34 -11.50 -16.71
C PHE A 24 -11.22 -10.86 -17.79
N GLY A 25 -11.83 -9.70 -17.51
CA GLY A 25 -12.62 -8.96 -18.50
C GLY A 25 -14.04 -9.50 -18.73
N THR A 26 -14.43 -10.62 -18.09
CA THR A 26 -15.79 -11.16 -18.21
C THR A 26 -16.72 -10.41 -17.26
N ALA A 27 -17.76 -9.74 -17.77
CA ALA A 27 -18.79 -9.10 -16.94
C ALA A 27 -19.68 -10.11 -16.19
N GLN A 28 -19.20 -11.34 -16.01
CA GLN A 28 -19.91 -12.45 -15.41
C GLN A 28 -19.81 -12.37 -13.89
N THR A 29 -20.86 -12.84 -13.24
CA THR A 29 -20.83 -13.11 -11.80
C THR A 29 -19.72 -14.12 -11.51
N PRO A 30 -18.82 -13.88 -10.54
CA PRO A 30 -17.79 -14.83 -10.21
C PRO A 30 -18.39 -16.16 -9.75
N LEU A 31 -17.69 -17.27 -9.99
CA LEU A 31 -18.12 -18.56 -9.46
C LEU A 31 -18.08 -18.52 -7.93
N PRO A 32 -19.13 -18.97 -7.24
CA PRO A 32 -19.16 -18.92 -5.78
C PRO A 32 -18.03 -19.76 -5.18
N ASN A 33 -17.31 -19.17 -4.23
CA ASN A 33 -16.22 -19.81 -3.49
C ASN A 33 -16.43 -19.71 -1.96
N HIS A 34 -17.50 -19.04 -1.51
CA HIS A 34 -17.73 -18.78 -0.09
C HIS A 34 -19.23 -18.66 0.26
N TRP A 35 -19.53 -18.64 1.57
CA TRP A 35 -20.87 -18.42 2.10
C TRP A 35 -20.83 -17.57 3.37
N TRP A 36 -21.91 -16.82 3.60
CA TRP A 36 -22.08 -16.01 4.81
C TRP A 36 -23.57 -15.89 5.15
N ASN A 37 -23.87 -15.23 6.26
CA ASN A 37 -25.24 -14.97 6.69
C ASN A 37 -25.59 -13.49 6.52
N ALA A 38 -26.86 -13.23 6.23
CA ALA A 38 -27.46 -11.93 6.44
C ALA A 38 -28.53 -12.04 7.52
N VAL A 39 -28.64 -11.03 8.37
CA VAL A 39 -29.66 -10.92 9.41
C VAL A 39 -30.21 -9.51 9.41
N LYS A 40 -31.52 -9.38 9.59
CA LYS A 40 -32.18 -8.08 9.69
C LYS A 40 -32.18 -7.62 11.14
N VAL A 41 -31.59 -6.46 11.39
CA VAL A 41 -31.52 -5.81 12.70
C VAL A 41 -31.98 -4.37 12.53
N ASN A 42 -32.93 -3.93 13.36
CA ASN A 42 -33.48 -2.57 13.31
C ASN A 42 -33.97 -2.14 11.91
N GLY A 43 -34.58 -3.07 11.17
CA GLY A 43 -35.13 -2.82 9.83
C GLY A 43 -34.13 -2.94 8.68
N GLU A 44 -32.82 -3.04 8.96
CA GLU A 44 -31.77 -3.10 7.96
C GLU A 44 -31.06 -4.46 7.97
N PHE A 45 -30.64 -4.94 6.79
CA PHE A 45 -29.82 -6.13 6.71
C PHE A 45 -28.37 -5.82 7.06
N ARG A 46 -27.76 -6.74 7.79
CA ARG A 46 -26.34 -6.76 8.16
C ARG A 46 -25.76 -8.14 7.91
N PHE A 47 -24.48 -8.21 7.61
CA PHE A 47 -23.80 -9.47 7.31
C PHE A 47 -23.09 -10.06 8.52
N ILE A 48 -23.05 -11.39 8.59
CA ILE A 48 -22.26 -12.15 9.54
C ILE A 48 -21.43 -13.17 8.76
N ASP A 49 -20.10 -13.08 8.84
CA ASP A 49 -19.17 -14.04 8.22
C ASP A 49 -18.15 -14.56 9.24
N ILE A 50 -18.46 -15.72 9.81
CA ILE A 50 -17.62 -16.40 10.81
C ILE A 50 -16.34 -16.95 10.17
N GLY A 51 -16.37 -17.30 8.87
CA GLY A 51 -15.20 -17.81 8.16
C GLY A 51 -14.12 -16.74 8.05
N SER A 52 -14.51 -15.54 7.62
CA SER A 52 -13.62 -14.38 7.53
C SER A 52 -13.24 -13.81 8.91
N ALA A 53 -14.15 -13.87 9.90
CA ALA A 53 -13.88 -13.43 11.28
C ALA A 53 -12.85 -14.31 12.01
N SER A 54 -12.57 -15.50 11.51
CA SER A 54 -11.77 -16.51 12.21
C SER A 54 -10.34 -16.01 12.51
N PRO A 55 -9.83 -16.24 13.73
CA PRO A 55 -8.40 -16.07 14.05
C PRO A 55 -7.46 -16.86 13.11
N LEU A 56 -7.97 -17.94 12.54
CA LEU A 56 -7.22 -18.84 11.66
C LEU A 56 -7.31 -18.44 10.18
N HIS A 57 -8.07 -17.39 9.86
CA HIS A 57 -8.16 -16.91 8.49
C HIS A 57 -6.78 -16.46 7.99
N LEU A 58 -6.46 -16.79 6.73
CA LEU A 58 -5.13 -16.57 6.16
C LEU A 58 -4.69 -15.10 6.23
N TYR A 59 -5.63 -14.19 5.97
CA TYR A 59 -5.38 -12.76 5.96
C TYR A 59 -5.63 -12.06 7.30
N ASN A 60 -5.98 -12.81 8.35
CA ASN A 60 -6.09 -12.26 9.70
C ASN A 60 -4.71 -12.28 10.36
N HIS A 61 -4.05 -11.12 10.38
CA HIS A 61 -2.72 -10.96 10.96
C HIS A 61 -2.74 -10.87 12.50
N LEU A 62 -3.83 -10.37 13.09
CA LEU A 62 -3.95 -10.22 14.54
C LEU A 62 -4.18 -11.56 15.26
N LYS A 63 -4.60 -12.60 14.53
CA LYS A 63 -4.91 -13.93 15.08
C LYS A 63 -5.92 -13.86 16.24
N GLN A 64 -6.88 -12.96 16.11
CA GLN A 64 -8.01 -12.75 17.03
C GLN A 64 -9.31 -12.68 16.23
N PRO A 65 -10.48 -12.94 16.84
CA PRO A 65 -11.75 -12.80 16.14
C PRO A 65 -11.93 -11.37 15.60
N ASP A 66 -12.13 -11.23 14.29
CA ASP A 66 -12.38 -9.92 13.68
C ASP A 66 -13.88 -9.61 13.67
N TYR A 67 -14.27 -8.72 14.58
CA TYR A 67 -15.66 -8.33 14.77
C TYR A 67 -16.22 -7.44 13.65
N PHE A 68 -15.41 -7.02 12.68
CA PHE A 68 -15.90 -6.32 11.48
C PHE A 68 -16.96 -7.16 10.77
N TYR A 69 -16.72 -8.47 10.72
CA TYR A 69 -17.61 -9.43 10.08
C TYR A 69 -18.81 -9.82 10.95
N PHE A 70 -19.04 -9.17 12.10
CA PHE A 70 -20.25 -9.31 12.90
C PHE A 70 -21.13 -8.08 12.72
N LEU A 71 -22.30 -8.28 12.09
CA LEU A 71 -23.22 -7.22 11.71
C LEU A 71 -22.58 -6.18 10.77
N ALA A 72 -21.75 -6.64 9.82
CA ALA A 72 -21.08 -5.79 8.85
C ALA A 72 -22.09 -5.02 7.98
N HIS A 73 -21.80 -3.75 7.73
CA HIS A 73 -22.63 -2.90 6.88
C HIS A 73 -22.49 -3.31 5.40
N PRO A 74 -23.60 -3.39 4.61
CA PRO A 74 -23.53 -3.80 3.22
C PRO A 74 -22.55 -3.01 2.33
N LEU A 75 -22.47 -1.69 2.53
CA LEU A 75 -21.54 -0.82 1.81
C LEU A 75 -20.05 -1.14 2.07
N HIS A 76 -19.70 -1.70 3.22
CA HIS A 76 -18.33 -2.08 3.53
C HIS A 76 -18.04 -3.52 3.08
N PHE A 77 -19.04 -4.40 3.23
CA PHE A 77 -18.91 -5.82 2.91
C PHE A 77 -18.74 -6.10 1.40
N ILE A 78 -19.33 -5.25 0.55
CA ILE A 78 -19.31 -5.41 -0.91
C ILE A 78 -17.91 -5.29 -1.55
N TYR A 79 -16.91 -4.74 -0.86
CA TYR A 79 -15.54 -4.66 -1.40
C TYR A 79 -14.91 -6.05 -1.63
N THR A 80 -15.28 -7.02 -0.80
CA THR A 80 -14.77 -8.38 -0.82
C THR A 80 -15.83 -9.42 -1.14
N HIS A 81 -17.10 -9.22 -0.76
CA HIS A 81 -18.13 -10.25 -0.86
C HIS A 81 -19.22 -9.89 -1.87
N TYR A 82 -19.31 -10.67 -2.95
CA TYR A 82 -20.34 -10.50 -3.97
C TYR A 82 -21.32 -11.68 -4.00
N PRO A 83 -22.62 -11.48 -3.70
CA PRO A 83 -23.58 -12.56 -3.67
C PRO A 83 -23.95 -13.03 -5.08
N ASN A 84 -24.23 -14.34 -5.24
CA ASN A 84 -24.70 -14.90 -6.51
C ASN A 84 -26.02 -14.28 -6.98
N ASN A 85 -26.90 -13.93 -6.04
CA ASN A 85 -28.14 -13.22 -6.34
C ASN A 85 -27.99 -11.75 -5.93
N PRO A 86 -28.02 -10.80 -6.89
CA PRO A 86 -27.84 -9.37 -6.63
C PRO A 86 -28.79 -8.78 -5.58
N LYS A 87 -29.99 -9.36 -5.39
CA LYS A 87 -30.94 -8.89 -4.36
C LYS A 87 -30.39 -8.98 -2.93
N PHE A 88 -29.43 -9.87 -2.71
CA PHE A 88 -28.79 -10.08 -1.41
C PHE A 88 -27.55 -9.20 -1.19
N GLN A 89 -27.27 -8.24 -2.09
CA GLN A 89 -26.30 -7.20 -1.81
C GLN A 89 -26.81 -6.23 -0.74
N PHE A 90 -28.14 -6.07 -0.63
CA PHE A 90 -28.78 -5.07 0.23
C PHE A 90 -28.24 -3.64 0.00
N LEU A 91 -27.89 -3.36 -1.26
CA LEU A 91 -27.49 -2.05 -1.75
C LEU A 91 -28.61 -1.48 -2.62
N SER A 92 -28.73 -0.15 -2.61
CA SER A 92 -29.69 0.58 -3.44
C SER A 92 -28.99 1.74 -4.13
N PRO A 93 -28.71 1.64 -5.45
CA PRO A 93 -28.91 0.47 -6.32
C PRO A 93 -27.90 -0.65 -6.06
N PRO A 94 -28.20 -1.92 -6.43
CA PRO A 94 -27.20 -2.99 -6.46
C PRO A 94 -26.12 -2.69 -7.50
N ILE A 95 -24.88 -3.09 -7.21
CA ILE A 95 -23.75 -2.96 -8.13
C ILE A 95 -23.66 -4.17 -9.06
N SER A 96 -23.12 -3.96 -10.26
CA SER A 96 -22.89 -5.05 -11.23
C SER A 96 -21.59 -5.81 -10.92
N PRO A 97 -21.39 -7.02 -11.48
CA PRO A 97 -20.11 -7.72 -11.36
C PRO A 97 -18.93 -6.88 -11.86
N LYS A 98 -19.12 -6.11 -12.95
CA LYS A 98 -18.11 -5.19 -13.48
C LYS A 98 -17.69 -4.14 -12.44
N ILE A 99 -18.64 -3.56 -11.71
CA ILE A 99 -18.34 -2.60 -10.63
C ILE A 99 -17.67 -3.31 -9.46
N PHE A 100 -18.12 -4.51 -9.08
CA PHE A 100 -17.48 -5.27 -8.01
C PHE A 100 -16.00 -5.55 -8.30
N TRP A 101 -15.67 -5.96 -9.53
CA TRP A 101 -14.28 -6.14 -9.97
C TRP A 101 -13.50 -4.85 -10.07
N ALA A 102 -14.20 -3.73 -10.23
CA ALA A 102 -13.60 -2.41 -10.22
C ALA A 102 -13.26 -1.90 -8.82
N LEU A 103 -13.89 -2.43 -7.77
CA LEU A 103 -13.56 -2.06 -6.40
C LEU A 103 -12.23 -2.68 -5.98
N PRO A 104 -11.38 -1.93 -5.24
CA PRO A 104 -10.20 -2.48 -4.63
C PRO A 104 -10.58 -3.60 -3.66
N TYR A 105 -9.64 -4.50 -3.42
CA TYR A 105 -9.73 -5.37 -2.26
C TYR A 105 -9.45 -4.55 -1.00
N ILE A 106 -10.33 -4.62 -0.01
CA ILE A 106 -10.20 -3.87 1.24
C ILE A 106 -10.27 -4.84 2.43
N GLN A 107 -9.32 -4.69 3.36
CA GLN A 107 -9.33 -5.35 4.66
C GLN A 107 -10.07 -4.50 5.69
N PRO A 108 -10.61 -5.13 6.77
CA PRO A 108 -11.28 -4.41 7.85
C PRO A 108 -10.47 -3.26 8.46
N SER A 109 -9.13 -3.40 8.53
CA SER A 109 -8.21 -2.35 9.00
C SER A 109 -8.40 -1.02 8.27
N PHE A 110 -8.71 -1.04 6.97
CA PHE A 110 -9.01 0.17 6.21
C PHE A 110 -10.12 1.01 6.84
N PHE A 111 -11.19 0.35 7.31
CA PHE A 111 -12.34 1.02 7.91
C PHE A 111 -12.07 1.40 9.37
N TYR A 112 -11.40 0.53 10.14
CA TYR A 112 -11.04 0.83 11.54
C TYR A 112 -10.07 2.01 11.64
N ASP A 113 -9.12 2.09 10.71
CA ASP A 113 -8.10 3.15 10.66
C ASP A 113 -8.58 4.38 9.88
N GLU A 114 -9.86 4.44 9.49
CA GLU A 114 -10.48 5.57 8.79
C GLU A 114 -9.71 6.06 7.55
N ILE A 115 -9.08 5.14 6.83
CA ILE A 115 -8.31 5.45 5.62
C ILE A 115 -9.27 5.88 4.51
N LYS A 116 -8.88 6.86 3.72
CA LYS A 116 -9.68 7.36 2.58
C LYS A 116 -8.84 7.45 1.33
N PHE A 117 -9.45 7.11 0.19
CA PHE A 117 -8.87 7.42 -1.11
C PHE A 117 -9.11 8.89 -1.44
N ILE A 118 -8.12 9.57 -2.02
CA ILE A 118 -8.22 10.99 -2.38
C ILE A 118 -8.82 11.16 -3.79
N ASP A 119 -8.38 10.35 -4.76
CA ASP A 119 -8.84 10.44 -6.16
C ASP A 119 -8.93 9.06 -6.83
N TYR A 120 -9.67 8.11 -6.22
CA TYR A 120 -9.85 6.78 -6.82
C TYR A 120 -11.01 6.78 -7.81
N THR A 121 -10.71 6.99 -9.09
CA THR A 121 -11.72 7.08 -10.17
C THR A 121 -11.85 5.81 -11.00
N ASP A 122 -10.76 5.06 -11.19
CA ASP A 122 -10.74 3.90 -12.09
C ASP A 122 -10.21 2.62 -11.44
N SER A 123 -10.77 1.51 -11.90
CA SER A 123 -10.51 0.15 -11.42
C SER A 123 -9.13 -0.41 -11.72
N ILE A 124 -8.48 0.14 -12.74
CA ILE A 124 -7.20 -0.34 -13.25
C ILE A 124 -6.29 0.88 -13.35
N PHE A 125 -5.27 0.88 -12.52
CA PHE A 125 -4.21 1.87 -12.63
C PHE A 125 -3.29 1.45 -13.78
N GLN A 126 -3.36 2.19 -14.89
CA GLN A 126 -2.58 1.90 -16.10
C GLN A 126 -1.27 2.69 -16.06
N LEU A 127 -0.20 2.02 -16.48
CA LEU A 127 1.15 2.58 -16.59
C LEU A 127 1.69 2.28 -17.98
N GLU A 128 2.27 3.26 -18.64
CA GLU A 128 2.87 3.09 -19.98
C GLU A 128 4.39 3.31 -19.97
N ASP A 129 5.14 2.39 -20.59
CA ASP A 129 6.60 2.50 -20.75
C ASP A 129 7.32 2.79 -19.40
N GLU A 130 8.06 3.90 -19.32
CA GLU A 130 8.88 4.32 -18.17
C GLU A 130 8.11 5.22 -17.19
N GLU A 131 6.77 5.25 -17.29
CA GLU A 131 5.92 6.07 -16.44
C GLU A 131 6.06 5.71 -14.96
N THR A 132 5.98 6.75 -14.13
CA THR A 132 5.83 6.62 -12.68
C THR A 132 4.44 7.07 -12.30
N GLY A 133 3.61 6.11 -11.86
CA GLY A 133 2.27 6.39 -11.36
C GLY A 133 2.31 6.94 -9.94
N GLU A 134 1.32 7.75 -9.59
CA GLU A 134 1.11 8.19 -8.22
C GLU A 134 -0.30 7.84 -7.75
N PHE A 135 -0.39 7.24 -6.56
CA PHE A 135 -1.63 6.93 -5.88
C PHE A 135 -1.60 7.52 -4.48
N SER A 136 -2.65 8.24 -4.09
CA SER A 136 -2.69 8.95 -2.81
C SER A 136 -3.83 8.50 -1.92
N ILE A 137 -3.49 8.30 -0.65
CA ILE A 137 -4.45 8.02 0.41
C ILE A 137 -4.31 9.02 1.54
N MET A 138 -5.41 9.22 2.24
CA MET A 138 -5.47 9.93 3.50
C MET A 138 -5.49 8.93 4.65
N LEU A 139 -4.71 9.20 5.68
CA LEU A 139 -4.62 8.39 6.89
C LEU A 139 -4.55 9.28 8.14
N PRO A 140 -5.02 8.78 9.30
CA PRO A 140 -4.83 9.46 10.58
C PRO A 140 -3.36 9.67 10.99
N SER A 141 -3.15 10.60 11.93
CA SER A 141 -1.85 10.82 12.58
C SER A 141 -1.41 9.58 13.36
N GLY A 142 -0.12 9.22 13.26
CA GLY A 142 0.47 8.10 13.99
C GLY A 142 0.48 6.78 13.22
N LEU A 143 -0.16 6.71 12.04
CA LEU A 143 -0.04 5.57 11.14
C LEU A 143 1.13 5.77 10.16
N GLY A 144 1.79 4.66 9.82
CA GLY A 144 2.76 4.54 8.74
C GLY A 144 2.15 3.80 7.55
N CYS A 145 2.76 3.98 6.39
CA CYS A 145 2.31 3.36 5.15
C CYS A 145 3.49 2.66 4.47
N PHE A 146 3.26 1.45 3.99
CA PHE A 146 4.15 0.71 3.13
C PHE A 146 3.39 0.26 1.89
N ALA A 147 4.06 0.24 0.75
CA ALA A 147 3.47 -0.32 -0.44
C ALA A 147 4.51 -1.12 -1.23
N GLU A 148 4.05 -2.19 -1.83
CA GLU A 148 4.81 -3.00 -2.77
C GLU A 148 3.91 -3.41 -3.92
N VAL A 149 4.53 -3.82 -5.02
CA VAL A 149 3.80 -4.37 -6.16
C VAL A 149 4.13 -5.84 -6.32
N ASP A 150 3.10 -6.66 -6.28
CA ASP A 150 3.20 -8.09 -6.53
C ASP A 150 2.98 -8.35 -8.02
N ILE A 151 4.01 -8.88 -8.68
CA ILE A 151 3.91 -9.34 -10.07
C ILE A 151 3.88 -10.86 -10.09
N PRO A 152 2.78 -11.50 -10.52
CA PRO A 152 2.72 -12.95 -10.62
C PRO A 152 3.74 -13.46 -11.64
N ASN A 153 4.38 -14.58 -11.33
CA ASN A 153 5.13 -15.32 -12.34
C ASN A 153 4.17 -15.92 -13.40
N LYS A 154 4.71 -16.50 -14.48
CA LYS A 154 3.91 -17.09 -15.58
C LYS A 154 2.83 -18.09 -15.14
N ASN A 155 2.96 -18.70 -13.95
CA ASN A 155 2.03 -19.69 -13.42
C ASN A 155 1.22 -19.17 -12.21
N ALA A 156 1.32 -17.88 -11.89
CA ALA A 156 0.74 -17.24 -10.70
C ALA A 156 1.07 -17.94 -9.36
N THR A 157 2.16 -18.71 -9.30
CA THR A 157 2.55 -19.48 -8.10
C THR A 157 3.48 -18.73 -7.17
N TYR A 158 4.27 -17.80 -7.70
CA TYR A 158 5.20 -16.95 -6.97
C TYR A 158 5.06 -15.52 -7.42
N TYR A 159 5.23 -14.59 -6.50
CA TYR A 159 5.18 -13.16 -6.77
C TYR A 159 6.58 -12.57 -6.68
N ASN A 160 6.94 -11.76 -7.67
CA ASN A 160 8.06 -10.84 -7.55
C ASN A 160 7.54 -9.57 -6.89
N HIS A 161 8.14 -9.19 -5.75
CA HIS A 161 7.83 -7.95 -5.07
C HIS A 161 8.69 -6.82 -5.64
N LEU A 162 8.05 -5.86 -6.33
CA LEU A 162 8.68 -4.60 -6.71
C LEU A 162 8.46 -3.57 -5.61
N ARG A 163 9.48 -2.73 -5.41
CA ARG A 163 9.43 -1.64 -4.43
C ARG A 163 8.65 -0.46 -4.99
N THR A 164 7.96 0.24 -4.10
CA THR A 164 7.38 1.56 -4.37
C THR A 164 8.15 2.62 -3.57
N LEU A 165 7.85 3.89 -3.80
CA LEU A 165 8.23 4.96 -2.88
C LEU A 165 6.98 5.50 -2.20
N VAL A 166 6.99 5.54 -0.88
CA VAL A 166 5.91 6.13 -0.09
C VAL A 166 6.41 7.45 0.50
N HIS A 167 5.64 8.51 0.27
CA HIS A 167 5.86 9.83 0.82
C HIS A 167 4.66 10.22 1.68
N ILE A 168 4.88 10.38 2.99
CA ILE A 168 3.86 10.90 3.90
C ILE A 168 4.12 12.39 4.13
N SER A 169 3.10 13.21 3.88
CA SER A 169 3.10 14.65 4.15
C SER A 169 1.82 15.06 4.84
N GLU A 170 1.89 16.07 5.71
CA GLU A 170 0.70 16.69 6.29
C GLU A 170 0.20 17.80 5.35
N GLN A 171 -1.09 17.79 5.02
CA GLN A 171 -1.78 18.85 4.29
C GLN A 171 -3.11 19.13 5.00
N ASP A 172 -3.34 20.39 5.38
CA ASP A 172 -4.55 20.85 6.07
C ASP A 172 -4.95 20.00 7.30
N GLY A 173 -3.94 19.57 8.08
CA GLY A 173 -4.14 18.75 9.29
C GLY A 173 -4.43 17.27 9.03
N GLN A 174 -4.29 16.80 7.78
CA GLN A 174 -4.47 15.41 7.39
C GLN A 174 -3.16 14.84 6.82
N ASN A 175 -2.81 13.61 7.19
CA ASN A 175 -1.67 12.94 6.59
C ASN A 175 -2.09 12.33 5.25
N ILE A 176 -1.32 12.65 4.23
CA ILE A 176 -1.46 12.11 2.88
C ILE A 176 -0.24 11.27 2.58
N ALA A 177 -0.45 9.97 2.34
CA ALA A 177 0.56 9.08 1.80
C ALA A 177 0.43 9.04 0.27
N ARG A 178 1.43 9.60 -0.42
CA ARG A 178 1.62 9.47 -1.86
C ARG A 178 2.50 8.26 -2.14
N ILE A 179 1.98 7.32 -2.91
CA ILE A 179 2.64 6.07 -3.28
C ILE A 179 3.03 6.18 -4.76
N SER A 180 4.32 6.23 -5.03
CA SER A 180 4.84 6.22 -6.39
C SER A 180 5.15 4.80 -6.85
N ILE A 181 4.66 4.46 -8.03
CA ILE A 181 4.56 3.09 -8.53
C ILE A 181 5.26 3.01 -9.88
N ARG A 182 6.06 1.95 -10.06
CA ARG A 182 6.73 1.62 -11.32
C ARG A 182 6.57 0.12 -11.57
N LEU A 183 6.33 -0.25 -12.82
CA LEU A 183 6.29 -1.64 -13.27
C LEU A 183 7.46 -1.90 -14.20
N ASN A 184 8.55 -2.43 -13.66
CA ASN A 184 9.81 -2.63 -14.40
C ASN A 184 10.09 -4.09 -14.79
N LYS A 185 9.16 -4.99 -14.54
CA LYS A 185 9.28 -6.41 -14.89
C LYS A 185 8.04 -6.90 -15.60
N GLY A 186 8.06 -6.75 -16.92
CA GLY A 186 7.16 -7.43 -17.84
C GLY A 186 6.00 -6.57 -18.33
N LYS A 187 5.66 -6.75 -19.61
CA LYS A 187 4.34 -6.41 -20.15
C LYS A 187 3.32 -7.27 -19.41
N GLY A 188 2.37 -6.68 -18.67
CA GLY A 188 1.42 -7.49 -17.91
C GLY A 188 0.66 -6.75 -16.81
N SER A 189 0.05 -7.53 -15.92
CA SER A 189 -0.65 -7.08 -14.71
C SER A 189 0.21 -7.29 -13.46
N GLY A 190 -0.06 -6.48 -12.44
CA GLY A 190 0.45 -6.67 -11.10
C GLY A 190 -0.57 -6.16 -10.08
N PHE A 191 -0.27 -6.31 -8.79
CA PHE A 191 -1.13 -5.83 -7.72
C PHE A 191 -0.37 -4.88 -6.83
N LEU A 192 -0.85 -3.64 -6.72
CA LEU A 192 -0.40 -2.77 -5.64
C LEU A 192 -0.98 -3.31 -4.34
N LYS A 193 -0.12 -3.62 -3.38
CA LYS A 193 -0.50 -3.94 -2.00
C LYS A 193 -0.07 -2.81 -1.09
N VAL A 194 -1.01 -2.28 -0.32
CA VAL A 194 -0.76 -1.19 0.63
C VAL A 194 -1.02 -1.69 2.03
N PHE A 195 -0.02 -1.52 2.88
CA PHE A 195 0.02 -1.99 4.25
C PHE A 195 0.13 -0.80 5.18
N ILE A 196 -0.74 -0.76 6.17
CA ILE A 196 -0.90 0.39 7.07
C ILE A 196 -0.96 -0.13 8.50
N GLY A 197 -0.29 0.58 9.40
CA GLY A 197 -0.28 0.27 10.81
C GLY A 197 0.41 1.35 11.63
N PRO A 198 0.45 1.21 12.97
CA PRO A 198 1.09 2.19 13.85
C PRO A 198 2.56 2.39 13.48
N LYS A 199 3.02 3.64 13.41
CA LYS A 199 4.43 3.96 13.08
C LYS A 199 5.39 3.19 13.98
N ILE A 200 6.38 2.56 13.35
CA ILE A 200 7.43 1.84 14.05
C ILE A 200 8.54 2.79 14.54
N GLN A 201 9.20 2.39 15.62
CA GLN A 201 10.35 3.14 16.17
C GLN A 201 11.70 2.57 15.70
N ALA A 202 11.77 1.26 15.48
CA ALA A 202 13.00 0.58 15.09
C ALA A 202 13.11 0.48 13.57
N PRO A 203 14.27 0.78 12.98
CA PRO A 203 14.41 0.72 11.54
C PRO A 203 14.40 -0.71 11.02
N THR A 204 13.65 -0.93 9.94
CA THR A 204 13.60 -2.20 9.21
C THR A 204 13.48 -1.94 7.71
N ASN A 205 13.83 -2.93 6.90
CA ASN A 205 13.61 -2.95 5.46
C ASN A 205 12.53 -3.96 5.04
N THR A 206 11.90 -4.64 6.00
CA THR A 206 10.77 -5.54 5.77
C THR A 206 9.47 -4.85 6.11
N ASN A 207 8.39 -5.25 5.45
CA ASN A 207 7.05 -4.74 5.74
C ASN A 207 6.64 -5.03 7.20
N PRO A 208 6.40 -4.00 8.03
CA PRO A 208 5.99 -4.18 9.42
C PRO A 208 4.47 -4.15 9.61
N TYR A 209 3.69 -3.88 8.55
CA TYR A 209 2.27 -3.55 8.65
C TYR A 209 1.37 -4.65 8.05
N PRO A 210 0.15 -4.84 8.58
CA PRO A 210 -0.85 -5.71 7.96
C PRO A 210 -1.34 -5.12 6.64
N LEU A 211 -1.82 -5.99 5.74
CA LEU A 211 -2.43 -5.53 4.49
C LEU A 211 -3.69 -4.73 4.81
N SER A 212 -3.83 -3.56 4.19
CA SER A 212 -5.01 -2.71 4.32
C SER A 212 -5.87 -2.76 3.07
N PHE A 213 -5.27 -2.63 1.89
CA PHE A 213 -5.99 -2.77 0.62
C PHE A 213 -5.05 -3.15 -0.51
N SER A 214 -5.62 -3.64 -1.60
CA SER A 214 -4.90 -3.88 -2.85
C SER A 214 -5.77 -3.64 -4.08
N PHE A 215 -5.14 -3.32 -5.19
CA PHE A 215 -5.82 -3.23 -6.48
C PHE A 215 -4.88 -3.55 -7.64
N MET A 216 -5.48 -3.83 -8.79
CA MET A 216 -4.78 -4.26 -9.99
C MET A 216 -4.14 -3.08 -10.71
N LEU A 217 -2.87 -3.28 -11.10
CA LEU A 217 -2.10 -2.42 -11.98
C LEU A 217 -1.98 -3.11 -13.34
N LYS A 218 -1.89 -2.32 -14.41
CA LYS A 218 -1.61 -2.84 -15.76
C LYS A 218 -0.52 -2.02 -16.41
N HIS A 219 0.50 -2.70 -16.94
CA HIS A 219 1.55 -2.10 -17.74
C HIS A 219 1.29 -2.31 -19.24
N THR A 220 1.51 -1.26 -20.02
CA THR A 220 1.53 -1.28 -21.48
C THR A 220 2.82 -0.68 -22.01
N GLY A 221 3.23 -1.05 -23.22
CA GLY A 221 4.48 -0.57 -23.83
C GLY A 221 5.63 -1.56 -23.67
N ASP A 222 6.82 -1.09 -24.04
CA ASP A 222 8.01 -1.92 -24.29
C ASP A 222 9.22 -1.48 -23.47
N LYS A 223 9.22 -0.25 -22.97
CA LYS A 223 10.27 0.27 -22.10
C LYS A 223 9.91 0.03 -20.63
N LEU A 224 10.94 -0.19 -19.82
CA LEU A 224 10.77 -0.50 -18.40
C LEU A 224 11.59 0.50 -17.57
N PRO A 225 10.99 1.13 -16.54
CA PRO A 225 11.71 2.10 -15.72
C PRO A 225 12.73 1.43 -14.79
N ASN A 226 13.67 2.19 -14.26
CA ASN A 226 14.57 1.68 -13.21
C ASN A 226 13.82 1.42 -11.89
N ASP A 227 14.31 0.44 -11.12
CA ASP A 227 13.89 0.22 -9.73
C ASP A 227 14.05 1.50 -8.91
N PHE A 228 13.13 1.72 -7.97
CA PHE A 228 13.29 2.77 -6.98
C PHE A 228 14.39 2.45 -5.97
N VAL A 229 15.05 3.51 -5.48
CA VAL A 229 15.94 3.48 -4.32
C VAL A 229 15.35 2.68 -3.16
N MET A 230 16.19 1.90 -2.47
CA MET A 230 15.75 1.15 -1.31
C MET A 230 15.53 2.09 -0.13
N THR A 231 14.35 2.07 0.47
CA THR A 231 14.03 2.84 1.68
C THR A 231 13.98 1.95 2.91
N PHE A 232 14.31 2.51 4.06
CA PHE A 232 14.13 1.88 5.37
C PHE A 232 13.07 2.64 6.14
N PHE A 233 12.24 1.92 6.89
CA PHE A 233 11.38 2.57 7.86
C PHE A 233 12.23 3.15 8.97
N THR A 234 11.90 4.35 9.42
CA THR A 234 12.56 4.99 10.55
C THR A 234 11.54 5.76 11.38
N GLU A 235 11.95 6.29 12.53
CA GLU A 235 11.09 7.14 13.36
C GLU A 235 10.69 8.46 12.66
N HIS A 236 11.46 8.87 11.65
CA HIS A 236 11.23 10.08 10.87
C HIS A 236 10.78 9.75 9.45
N ASP A 237 9.87 10.55 8.91
CA ASP A 237 9.47 10.43 7.51
C ASP A 237 10.44 11.23 6.63
N PHE A 238 11.11 10.53 5.72
CA PHE A 238 11.98 11.13 4.72
C PHE A 238 11.42 10.91 3.32
N THR A 239 11.48 11.96 2.52
CA THR A 239 10.96 11.96 1.15
C THR A 239 12.11 12.11 0.19
N ILE A 240 12.44 11.06 -0.53
CA ILE A 240 13.50 11.11 -1.53
C ILE A 240 12.94 11.78 -2.78
N LYS A 241 13.37 13.02 -3.02
CA LYS A 241 13.02 13.77 -4.24
C LYS A 241 13.97 13.39 -5.37
N GLU A 242 15.28 13.36 -5.10
CA GLU A 242 16.31 13.03 -6.09
C GLU A 242 17.56 12.40 -5.44
N PRO A 243 18.28 11.50 -6.14
CA PRO A 243 17.80 10.66 -7.23
C PRO A 243 16.83 9.59 -6.70
N ARG A 244 15.86 9.17 -7.53
CA ARG A 244 14.85 8.16 -7.14
C ARG A 244 15.19 6.75 -7.61
N ASP A 245 16.13 6.62 -8.53
CA ASP A 245 16.54 5.34 -9.11
C ASP A 245 17.55 4.62 -8.19
N LEU A 246 17.41 3.31 -8.04
CA LEU A 246 18.27 2.47 -7.20
C LEU A 246 19.73 2.48 -7.67
N ILE A 247 19.92 2.38 -8.99
CA ILE A 247 21.23 2.21 -9.62
C ILE A 247 21.78 3.58 -10.02
N LEU A 248 22.92 3.94 -9.43
CA LEU A 248 23.69 5.13 -9.77
C LEU A 248 25.00 4.72 -10.46
N LYS A 249 25.60 5.63 -11.24
CA LYS A 249 26.85 5.37 -11.98
C LYS A 249 28.05 5.94 -11.23
N CYS A 250 29.07 5.11 -11.06
CA CYS A 250 30.35 5.52 -10.50
C CYS A 250 31.04 6.55 -11.41
N GLY A 251 31.81 7.46 -10.82
CA GLY A 251 32.50 8.54 -11.52
C GLY A 251 31.60 9.69 -11.97
N ARG A 252 30.40 9.84 -11.38
CA ARG A 252 29.48 10.95 -11.68
C ARG A 252 29.09 11.74 -10.42
N GLY A 253 28.78 13.02 -10.64
CA GLY A 253 28.16 13.88 -9.63
C GLY A 253 26.64 13.70 -9.61
N TYR A 254 26.08 13.62 -8.41
CA TYR A 254 24.64 13.57 -8.18
C TYR A 254 24.23 14.63 -7.16
N ARG A 255 23.08 15.25 -7.39
CA ARG A 255 22.39 16.06 -6.40
C ARG A 255 21.39 15.18 -5.68
N PHE A 256 21.60 15.00 -4.38
CA PHE A 256 20.67 14.31 -3.51
C PHE A 256 19.75 15.35 -2.88
N VAL A 257 18.44 15.13 -2.96
CA VAL A 257 17.41 16.02 -2.38
C VAL A 257 16.43 15.18 -1.56
N VAL A 258 16.30 15.52 -0.29
CA VAL A 258 15.41 14.85 0.67
C VAL A 258 14.53 15.88 1.33
N ALA A 259 13.21 15.66 1.40
CA ALA A 259 12.29 16.52 2.15
C ALA A 259 11.78 15.81 3.41
N THR A 260 11.47 16.58 4.44
CA THR A 260 10.82 16.11 5.67
C THR A 260 9.49 16.81 5.87
N PRO A 261 8.54 16.24 6.64
CA PRO A 261 7.33 16.96 7.03
C PRO A 261 7.64 18.31 7.70
N CYS A 262 6.78 19.30 7.46
CA CYS A 262 6.94 20.71 7.84
C CYS A 262 7.28 20.93 9.34
N ALA A 263 6.83 20.02 10.21
CA ALA A 263 6.92 20.14 11.67
C ALA A 263 8.19 19.52 12.31
N THR A 264 9.17 19.02 11.55
CA THR A 264 10.34 18.37 12.14
C THR A 264 11.44 19.38 12.50
N LYS A 265 12.01 19.26 13.70
CA LYS A 265 13.29 19.93 14.01
C LYS A 265 14.34 19.48 13.00
N PRO A 266 15.26 20.34 12.55
CA PRO A 266 16.29 19.96 11.60
C PRO A 266 17.10 18.78 12.12
N ILE A 267 17.25 17.75 11.28
CA ILE A 267 17.97 16.51 11.58
C ILE A 267 19.22 16.49 10.70
N LYS A 268 20.38 16.17 11.28
CA LYS A 268 21.61 16.10 10.49
C LYS A 268 21.57 14.87 9.59
N LEU A 269 21.60 15.09 8.27
CA LEU A 269 21.61 14.04 7.25
C LEU A 269 22.98 13.92 6.59
N SER A 270 23.30 12.73 6.07
CA SER A 270 24.54 12.44 5.35
C SER A 270 24.30 11.45 4.21
N VAL A 271 24.96 11.69 3.06
CA VAL A 271 25.21 10.67 2.05
C VAL A 271 26.52 9.96 2.43
N ARG A 272 26.43 8.69 2.79
CA ARG A 272 27.55 7.88 3.28
C ARG A 272 28.10 7.01 2.15
N SER A 273 29.41 7.10 1.91
CA SER A 273 30.11 6.26 0.94
C SER A 273 30.23 4.79 1.43
N PRO A 274 30.58 3.85 0.54
CA PRO A 274 30.92 2.48 0.93
C PRO A 274 32.00 2.44 2.02
N SER A 275 33.03 3.28 1.90
CA SER A 275 34.08 3.52 2.90
C SER A 275 33.63 4.27 4.16
N GLN A 276 32.33 4.55 4.33
CA GLN A 276 31.70 5.20 5.48
C GLN A 276 32.05 6.70 5.66
N HIS A 277 32.60 7.35 4.63
CA HIS A 277 32.80 8.80 4.60
C HIS A 277 31.46 9.53 4.54
N ASN A 278 31.32 10.62 5.29
CA ASN A 278 30.09 11.40 5.39
C ASN A 278 30.12 12.62 4.46
N ASN A 279 29.08 12.77 3.64
CA ASN A 279 28.82 14.00 2.88
C ASN A 279 27.56 14.63 3.45
N ILE A 280 27.72 15.67 4.27
CA ILE A 280 26.64 16.25 5.06
C ILE A 280 25.71 17.08 4.14
N PHE A 281 24.41 16.91 4.33
CA PHE A 281 23.42 17.72 3.64
C PHE A 281 23.34 19.14 4.21
N SER A 282 23.10 20.11 3.33
CA SER A 282 22.64 21.44 3.70
C SER A 282 21.12 21.42 3.87
N TYR A 283 20.62 22.04 4.94
CA TYR A 283 19.18 22.18 5.20
C TYR A 283 18.66 23.52 4.67
N PHE A 284 17.51 23.49 4.01
CA PHE A 284 16.81 24.63 3.42
C PHE A 284 15.45 24.79 4.14
N PRO A 285 15.35 25.71 5.13
CA PRO A 285 14.17 25.83 5.97
C PRO A 285 12.89 26.16 5.21
N ASP A 286 12.96 27.07 4.23
CA ASP A 286 11.79 27.55 3.49
C ASP A 286 11.13 26.46 2.64
N GLU A 287 11.89 25.43 2.27
CA GLU A 287 11.42 24.29 1.48
C GLU A 287 11.21 23.03 2.32
N HIS A 288 11.57 23.06 3.61
CA HIS A 288 11.66 21.89 4.48
C HIS A 288 12.46 20.74 3.82
N SER A 289 13.53 21.09 3.13
CA SER A 289 14.31 20.20 2.27
C SER A 289 15.80 20.18 2.65
N TYR A 290 16.48 19.13 2.23
CA TYR A 290 17.91 18.91 2.41
C TYR A 290 18.51 18.65 1.04
N ALA A 291 19.64 19.27 0.71
CA ALA A 291 20.38 18.95 -0.50
C ALA A 291 21.88 18.71 -0.25
N ALA A 292 22.45 17.77 -1.00
CA ALA A 292 23.88 17.50 -1.03
C ALA A 292 24.33 17.19 -2.46
N GLU A 293 25.39 17.84 -2.93
CA GLU A 293 26.06 17.47 -4.18
C GLU A 293 27.22 16.54 -3.86
N VAL A 294 27.18 15.33 -4.41
CA VAL A 294 28.17 14.29 -4.09
C VAL A 294 28.66 13.64 -5.38
N PHE A 295 29.99 13.59 -5.52
CA PHE A 295 30.65 12.86 -6.59
C PHE A 295 30.93 11.43 -6.15
N LEU A 296 30.30 10.45 -6.79
CA LEU A 296 30.39 9.04 -6.40
C LEU A 296 31.68 8.43 -6.94
N LYS A 297 32.71 8.34 -6.10
CA LYS A 297 34.05 7.83 -6.46
C LYS A 297 34.22 6.32 -6.29
N GLU A 298 33.29 5.68 -5.59
CA GLU A 298 33.40 4.30 -5.13
C GLU A 298 32.21 3.48 -5.65
N GLN A 299 32.50 2.29 -6.16
CA GLN A 299 31.46 1.29 -6.42
C GLN A 299 30.96 0.69 -5.09
N GLY A 300 29.70 0.29 -5.07
CA GLY A 300 29.06 -0.34 -3.93
C GLY A 300 27.92 0.49 -3.34
N LYS A 301 27.61 0.21 -2.06
CA LYS A 301 26.42 0.76 -1.38
C LYS A 301 26.64 2.17 -0.89
N TRP A 302 25.85 3.10 -1.42
CA TRP A 302 25.77 4.47 -0.93
C TRP A 302 24.49 4.64 -0.12
N THR A 303 24.59 5.20 1.08
CA THR A 303 23.50 5.19 2.06
C THR A 303 23.13 6.60 2.48
N LEU A 304 21.83 6.94 2.43
CA LEU A 304 21.33 8.14 3.11
C LEU A 304 21.03 7.79 4.56
N ALA A 305 21.58 8.56 5.48
CA ALA A 305 21.43 8.32 6.91
C ALA A 305 21.19 9.62 7.67
N TYR A 306 20.48 9.51 8.79
CA TYR A 306 20.29 10.59 9.74
C TYR A 306 21.06 10.32 11.04
N LEU A 307 21.50 11.38 11.71
CA LEU A 307 22.22 11.29 12.98
C LEU A 307 21.25 11.25 14.15
N THR A 308 21.36 10.22 14.97
CA THR A 308 20.64 10.14 16.26
C THR A 308 21.46 10.79 17.37
N GLY A 309 20.81 11.14 18.50
CA GLY A 309 21.47 11.75 19.66
C GLY A 309 22.54 10.89 20.37
N LYS A 310 22.80 9.67 19.89
CA LYS A 310 23.88 8.78 20.36
C LYS A 310 25.08 8.72 19.38
N ASP A 311 25.24 9.75 18.55
CA ASP A 311 26.23 9.83 17.47
C ASP A 311 26.20 8.64 16.48
N LYS A 312 25.06 7.96 16.41
CA LYS A 312 24.85 6.81 15.52
C LYS A 312 24.08 7.25 14.29
N TRP A 313 24.63 6.93 13.12
CA TRP A 313 23.98 7.09 11.82
C TRP A 313 23.00 5.95 11.57
N VAL A 314 21.74 6.29 11.33
CA VAL A 314 20.69 5.32 11.00
C VAL A 314 20.31 5.48 9.52
N PRO A 315 20.37 4.40 8.72
CA PRO A 315 20.03 4.47 7.31
C PRO A 315 18.52 4.66 7.11
N PHE A 316 18.15 5.49 6.15
CA PHE A 316 16.77 5.63 5.66
C PHE A 316 16.65 5.40 4.16
N ALA A 317 17.76 5.42 3.41
CA ALA A 317 17.79 5.00 2.02
C ALA A 317 19.13 4.37 1.60
N GLN A 318 19.14 3.52 0.57
CA GLN A 318 20.35 2.92 0.00
C GLN A 318 20.25 2.81 -1.53
N TYR A 319 21.35 3.18 -2.18
CA TYR A 319 21.61 3.08 -3.61
C TYR A 319 22.70 2.05 -3.89
N GLU A 320 22.68 1.48 -5.09
CA GLU A 320 23.75 0.63 -5.62
C GLU A 320 24.50 1.43 -6.68
N CYS A 321 25.80 1.67 -6.46
CA CYS A 321 26.64 2.40 -7.40
C CYS A 321 27.54 1.42 -8.17
N HIS A 322 27.46 1.45 -9.51
CA HIS A 322 28.23 0.58 -10.41
C HIS A 322 29.13 1.37 -11.35
#